data_AF-G4LZR0-F1
#
_entry.id   AF-G4LZR0-F1
#
_cell.length_a   1.000
_cell.length_b   1.000
_cell.length_c   1.000
_cell.angle_alpha   90.00
_cell.angle_beta   90.00
_cell.angle_gamma   90.00
#
_symmetry.space_group_name_H-M   'P 1'
#
loop_
_entity.id
_entity.type
_entity.pdbx_description
1 polymer ?
#
loop_
_entity_poly.entity_id
_entity_poly.type
_entity_poly.pdbx_seq_one_letter_code
_entity_poly.pdbx_strand_id
1 'polypeptide(L)'
;MAALKLSALSVFGPRNFSRITAVLTPHVKRHICTTISMHMELNEMKHILKENNIPEADKRQIEKEVEEMTKDWISTGYHQTDKNEDISLSQLVPFALLTLWIFPLFLYLYYSPNRSFSDWTWREAYLEIERRRRDGLPLVDKDLIPASRVQLPPVDQLDPDFKIII
;
A
#
# COMPACT_ATOMS: atom_id res chain seq x y z
N MET A 1 -24.35 -5.48 20.26
CA MET A 1 -23.51 -4.40 19.69
C MET A 1 -22.52 -5.06 18.74
N ALA A 2 -22.70 -4.87 17.42
CA ALA A 2 -22.15 -5.73 16.38
C ALA A 2 -20.67 -5.42 16.07
N ALA A 3 -19.79 -6.38 16.35
CA ALA A 3 -18.41 -6.39 15.91
C ALA A 3 -18.33 -6.81 14.44
N LEU A 4 -18.19 -5.82 13.54
CA LEU A 4 -17.90 -6.06 12.13
C LEU A 4 -16.41 -6.36 11.95
N LYS A 5 -16.16 -7.58 11.49
CA LYS A 5 -14.87 -8.20 11.23
C LYS A 5 -14.04 -7.41 10.22
N LEU A 6 -12.94 -6.80 10.68
CA LEU A 6 -11.82 -6.37 9.84
C LEU A 6 -10.94 -7.58 9.48
N SER A 7 -11.46 -8.47 8.62
CA SER A 7 -10.69 -9.57 8.02
C SER A 7 -10.48 -9.31 6.52
N ALA A 8 -9.65 -8.32 6.18
CA ALA A 8 -9.31 -8.02 4.78
C ALA A 8 -7.83 -7.66 4.54
N LEU A 9 -6.97 -7.69 5.56
CA LEU A 9 -5.57 -7.24 5.44
C LEU A 9 -4.54 -8.36 5.17
N SER A 10 -4.95 -9.55 4.70
CA SER A 10 -4.05 -10.69 4.45
C SER A 10 -3.61 -10.87 2.98
N VAL A 11 -3.90 -9.93 2.07
CA VAL A 11 -3.72 -10.15 0.62
C VAL A 11 -2.41 -9.61 0.04
N PHE A 12 -1.60 -8.88 0.82
CA PHE A 12 -0.32 -8.33 0.36
C PHE A 12 0.84 -9.34 0.48
N GLY A 13 0.78 -10.41 -0.32
CA GLY A 13 1.90 -11.31 -0.56
C GLY A 13 2.53 -11.04 -1.95
N PRO A 14 3.87 -11.06 -2.10
CA PRO A 14 4.55 -10.78 -3.37
C PRO A 14 4.17 -11.73 -4.51
N ARG A 15 3.54 -12.88 -4.22
CA ARG A 15 3.04 -13.83 -5.23
C ARG A 15 1.75 -13.40 -5.94
N ASN A 16 0.99 -12.43 -5.41
CA ASN A 16 -0.29 -12.01 -6.01
C ASN A 16 -0.16 -10.85 -7.01
N PHE A 17 1.01 -10.21 -7.13
CA PHE A 17 1.22 -9.10 -8.08
C PHE A 17 1.13 -9.53 -9.56
N SER A 18 1.41 -10.80 -9.88
CA SER A 18 1.26 -11.31 -11.25
C SER A 18 -0.21 -11.50 -11.68
N ARG A 19 -1.15 -11.58 -10.74
CA ARG A 19 -2.58 -11.72 -11.04
C ARG A 19 -3.30 -10.38 -11.17
N ILE A 20 -2.86 -9.36 -10.44
CA ILE A 20 -3.44 -8.01 -10.52
C ILE A 20 -3.08 -7.32 -11.86
N THR A 21 -1.91 -7.64 -12.41
CA THR A 21 -1.44 -7.08 -13.70
C THR A 21 -2.17 -7.63 -14.92
N ALA A 22 -2.87 -8.77 -14.82
CA ALA A 22 -3.61 -9.38 -15.92
C ALA A 22 -5.05 -8.83 -16.12
N VAL A 23 -5.59 -8.09 -15.15
CA VAL A 23 -6.98 -7.57 -15.19
C VAL A 23 -7.06 -6.17 -15.82
N LEU A 24 -5.92 -5.50 -16.01
CA LEU A 24 -5.85 -4.21 -16.70
C LEU A 24 -5.87 -4.41 -18.22
N THR A 25 -7.08 -4.67 -18.73
CA THR A 25 -7.41 -4.63 -20.16
C THR A 25 -6.91 -3.34 -20.81
N PRO A 26 -6.47 -3.37 -22.08
CA PRO A 26 -5.85 -2.24 -22.76
C PRO A 26 -6.75 -0.99 -22.87
N HIS A 27 -8.05 -1.14 -22.59
CA HIS A 27 -9.03 -0.05 -22.58
C HIS A 27 -8.87 0.91 -21.39
N VAL A 28 -8.41 0.44 -20.23
CA VAL A 28 -8.23 1.29 -19.04
C VAL A 28 -6.99 2.18 -19.16
N LYS A 29 -5.96 1.71 -19.87
CA LYS A 29 -4.73 2.50 -20.13
C LYS A 29 -4.98 3.75 -20.98
N ARG A 30 -6.01 3.77 -21.84
CA ARG A 30 -6.34 4.94 -22.67
C ARG A 30 -7.11 6.02 -21.91
N HIS A 31 -7.92 5.65 -20.92
CA HIS A 31 -8.74 6.63 -20.17
C HIS A 31 -8.02 7.29 -18.99
N ILE A 32 -7.02 6.64 -18.39
CA ILE A 32 -6.25 7.24 -17.29
C ILE A 32 -5.28 8.32 -17.80
N CYS A 33 -4.85 8.23 -19.07
CA CYS A 33 -3.84 9.15 -19.62
C CYS A 33 -4.43 10.33 -20.43
N THR A 34 -5.74 10.40 -20.62
CA THR A 34 -6.41 11.44 -21.44
C THR A 34 -7.37 12.34 -20.67
N THR A 35 -7.53 12.14 -19.36
CA THR A 35 -8.52 12.87 -18.54
C THR A 35 -7.94 14.06 -17.76
N ILE A 36 -6.64 14.35 -17.86
CA ILE A 36 -6.00 15.55 -17.28
C ILE A 36 -5.45 16.45 -18.41
N SER A 37 -6.17 16.52 -19.53
CA SER A 37 -6.03 17.63 -20.48
C SER A 37 -7.26 18.50 -20.33
N MET A 38 -7.42 19.13 -19.14
CA MET A 38 -8.30 20.28 -19.05
C MET A 38 -7.69 21.35 -19.95
N HIS A 39 -8.36 21.63 -21.05
CA HIS A 39 -8.11 22.80 -21.88
C HIS A 39 -8.37 24.02 -20.98
N MET A 40 -7.32 24.47 -20.31
CA MET A 40 -7.39 25.52 -19.30
C MET A 40 -7.40 26.85 -20.03
N GLU A 41 -8.59 27.45 -20.14
CA GLU A 41 -8.70 28.83 -20.60
C GLU A 41 -7.89 29.72 -19.66
N LEU A 42 -6.99 30.52 -20.24
CA LEU A 42 -6.19 31.58 -19.62
C LEU A 42 -7.06 32.73 -19.01
N ASN A 43 -8.32 32.46 -18.66
CA ASN A 43 -9.36 33.46 -18.42
C ASN A 43 -9.27 34.06 -17.01
N GLU A 44 -8.68 33.36 -16.03
CA GLU A 44 -8.61 33.88 -14.67
C GLU A 44 -7.66 35.08 -14.53
N MET A 45 -6.55 35.16 -15.26
CA MET A 45 -5.66 36.34 -15.12
C MET A 45 -6.36 37.67 -15.48
N LYS A 46 -7.36 37.61 -16.36
CA LYS A 46 -8.12 38.81 -16.78
C LYS A 46 -8.92 39.44 -15.65
N HIS A 47 -9.35 38.68 -14.63
CA HIS A 47 -10.06 39.28 -13.48
C HIS A 47 -9.09 39.92 -12.49
N ILE A 48 -7.92 39.29 -12.24
CA ILE A 48 -6.88 39.82 -11.35
C ILE A 48 -6.36 41.17 -11.85
N LEU A 49 -6.15 41.32 -13.16
CA LEU A 49 -5.72 42.58 -13.77
C LEU A 49 -6.84 43.63 -13.89
N LYS A 50 -8.11 43.27 -13.62
CA LYS A 50 -9.22 44.22 -13.57
C LYS A 50 -9.48 44.74 -12.16
N GLU A 51 -9.17 43.94 -11.14
CA GLU A 51 -9.37 44.30 -9.73
C GLU A 51 -8.33 45.30 -9.25
N ASN A 52 -7.12 45.26 -9.79
CA ASN A 52 -6.05 46.19 -9.46
C ASN A 52 -6.12 47.46 -10.33
N ASN A 53 -6.11 48.65 -9.71
CA ASN A 53 -6.08 49.97 -10.36
C ASN A 53 -4.70 50.27 -10.99
N ILE A 54 -4.26 49.42 -11.90
CA ILE A 54 -2.95 49.51 -12.57
C ILE A 54 -3.10 50.41 -13.81
N PRO A 55 -2.14 51.33 -14.08
CA PRO A 55 -2.11 52.08 -15.33
C PRO A 55 -2.22 51.16 -16.56
N GLU A 56 -2.97 51.56 -17.58
CA GLU A 56 -3.21 50.70 -18.76
C GLU A 56 -1.92 50.27 -19.47
N ALA A 57 -0.88 51.10 -19.42
CA ALA A 57 0.44 50.79 -19.99
C ALA A 57 1.09 49.59 -19.28
N ASP A 58 1.12 49.61 -17.95
CA ASP A 58 1.70 48.56 -17.12
C ASP A 58 0.89 47.27 -17.26
N LYS A 59 -0.45 47.37 -17.34
CA LYS A 59 -1.32 46.21 -17.59
C LYS A 59 -0.98 45.50 -18.89
N ARG A 60 -0.79 46.25 -19.99
CA ARG A 60 -0.42 45.67 -21.29
C ARG A 60 0.99 45.07 -21.26
N GLN A 61 1.90 45.65 -20.48
CA GLN A 61 3.24 45.10 -20.30
C GLN A 61 3.17 43.77 -19.55
N ILE A 62 2.43 43.69 -18.45
CA ILE A 62 2.23 42.45 -17.68
C ILE A 62 1.59 41.37 -18.53
N GLU A 63 0.56 41.69 -19.32
CA GLU A 63 -0.10 40.74 -20.23
C GLU A 63 0.88 40.14 -21.25
N LYS A 64 1.77 40.98 -21.82
CA LYS A 64 2.81 40.51 -22.76
C LYS A 64 3.85 39.63 -22.06
N GLU A 65 4.33 40.03 -20.89
CA GLU A 65 5.28 39.25 -20.11
C GLU A 65 4.70 37.88 -19.73
N VAL A 66 3.43 37.83 -19.33
CA VAL A 66 2.70 36.58 -19.07
C VAL A 66 2.57 35.73 -20.33
N GLU A 67 2.20 36.32 -21.47
CA GLU A 67 2.08 35.61 -22.73
C GLU A 67 3.42 35.00 -23.15
N GLU A 68 4.52 35.75 -23.03
CA GLU A 68 5.87 35.25 -23.29
C GLU A 68 6.29 34.13 -22.34
N MET A 69 6.00 34.26 -21.03
CA MET A 69 6.31 33.23 -20.04
C MET A 69 5.52 31.93 -20.25
N THR A 70 4.28 32.02 -20.74
CA THR A 70 3.35 30.88 -20.87
C THR A 70 3.27 30.28 -22.28
N LYS A 71 3.86 30.91 -23.29
CA LYS A 71 3.77 30.52 -24.71
C LYS A 71 4.02 29.03 -25.00
N ASP A 72 5.05 28.44 -24.39
CA ASP A 72 5.45 27.05 -24.62
C ASP A 72 5.11 26.12 -23.43
N TRP A 73 4.32 26.60 -22.46
CA TRP A 73 4.02 25.82 -21.26
C TRP A 73 2.86 24.85 -21.51
N ILE A 74 3.11 23.57 -21.21
CA ILE A 74 2.09 22.53 -21.13
C ILE A 74 1.79 22.32 -19.64
N SER A 75 0.55 22.59 -19.22
CA SER A 75 0.13 22.42 -17.82
C SER A 75 0.18 20.94 -17.43
N THR A 76 0.86 20.64 -16.32
CA THR A 76 0.91 19.29 -15.74
C THR A 76 -0.33 18.98 -14.89
N GLY A 77 -1.04 20.02 -14.46
CA GLY A 77 -2.31 19.94 -13.74
C GLY A 77 -2.18 20.10 -12.22
N TYR A 78 -1.02 20.49 -11.71
CA TYR A 78 -0.80 20.77 -10.30
C TYR A 78 -1.21 22.19 -9.92
N HIS A 79 -0.96 23.15 -10.81
CA HIS A 79 -1.33 24.54 -10.59
C HIS A 79 -1.94 25.16 -11.86
N GLN A 80 -2.98 25.97 -11.69
CA GLN A 80 -3.83 26.42 -12.80
C GLN A 80 -3.32 27.66 -13.51
N THR A 81 -2.67 28.56 -12.78
CA THR A 81 -2.38 29.93 -13.24
C THR A 81 -0.89 30.21 -13.32
N ASP A 82 -0.14 29.75 -12.32
CA ASP A 82 1.32 29.91 -12.24
C ASP A 82 2.05 28.68 -12.80
N LYS A 83 2.84 28.92 -13.85
CA LYS A 83 3.73 27.97 -14.49
C LYS A 83 4.82 27.43 -13.56
N ASN A 84 5.41 28.28 -12.73
CA ASN A 84 6.55 27.90 -11.90
C ASN A 84 6.11 26.96 -10.77
N GLU A 85 4.95 27.24 -10.17
CA GLU A 85 4.34 26.37 -9.18
C GLU A 85 3.90 25.04 -9.79
N ASP A 86 3.31 25.03 -10.99
CA ASP A 86 2.90 23.80 -11.66
C ASP A 86 4.11 22.89 -11.95
N ILE A 87 5.19 23.44 -12.51
CA ILE A 87 6.41 22.69 -12.81
C ILE A 87 7.08 22.19 -11.53
N SER A 88 7.23 23.04 -10.52
CA SER A 88 7.89 22.65 -9.26
C SER A 88 7.11 21.56 -8.51
N LEU A 89 5.78 21.68 -8.41
CA LEU A 89 4.92 20.65 -7.82
C LEU A 89 4.94 19.36 -8.63
N SER A 90 4.95 19.45 -9.95
CA SER A 90 5.02 18.27 -10.81
C SER A 90 6.28 17.44 -10.65
N GLN A 91 7.37 18.07 -10.21
CA GLN A 91 8.63 17.39 -9.90
C GLN A 91 8.66 16.93 -8.44
N LEU A 92 8.21 17.80 -7.52
CA LEU A 92 8.26 17.55 -6.08
C LEU A 92 7.33 16.42 -5.64
N VAL A 93 6.08 16.41 -6.13
CA VAL A 93 5.07 15.43 -5.71
C VAL A 93 5.46 13.99 -6.04
N PRO A 94 5.80 13.63 -7.29
CA PRO A 94 6.23 12.26 -7.59
C PRO A 94 7.56 11.92 -6.92
N PHE A 95 8.49 12.87 -6.77
CA PHE A 95 9.72 12.62 -6.01
C PHE A 95 9.42 12.28 -4.55
N ALA A 96 8.59 13.06 -3.86
CA ALA A 96 8.22 12.83 -2.48
C ALA A 96 7.43 11.52 -2.29
N LEU A 97 6.45 11.26 -3.17
CA LEU A 97 5.64 10.04 -3.09
C LEU A 97 6.46 8.78 -3.39
N LEU A 98 7.19 8.75 -4.50
CA LEU A 98 7.95 7.57 -4.89
C LEU A 98 9.17 7.38 -3.97
N THR A 99 10.00 8.42 -3.86
CA THR A 99 11.32 8.34 -3.21
C THR A 99 11.26 8.39 -1.71
N LEU A 100 10.42 9.25 -1.11
CA LEU A 100 10.37 9.40 0.35
C LEU A 100 9.32 8.48 0.99
N TRP A 101 8.26 8.12 0.29
CA TRP A 101 7.19 7.26 0.84
C TRP A 101 7.29 5.81 0.37
N ILE A 102 7.18 5.54 -0.93
CA ILE A 102 7.04 4.16 -1.44
C ILE A 102 8.31 3.34 -1.21
N PHE A 103 9.48 3.86 -1.59
CA PHE A 103 10.75 3.12 -1.42
C PHE A 103 11.07 2.83 0.05
N PRO A 104 11.01 3.80 0.99
CA PRO A 104 11.26 3.54 2.41
C PRO A 104 10.21 2.64 3.04
N LEU A 105 8.93 2.76 2.65
CA LEU A 105 7.88 1.85 3.11
C LEU A 105 8.15 0.41 2.67
N PHE A 106 8.59 0.21 1.41
CA PHE A 106 8.95 -1.10 0.90
C PHE A 106 10.15 -1.69 1.67
N LEU A 107 11.21 -0.89 1.89
CA LEU A 107 12.36 -1.29 2.69
C LEU A 107 11.96 -1.64 4.13
N TYR A 108 11.12 -0.82 4.76
CA TYR A 108 10.61 -1.07 6.10
C TYR A 108 9.84 -2.39 6.17
N LEU A 109 8.94 -2.66 5.21
CA LEU A 109 8.19 -3.92 5.18
C LEU A 109 9.09 -5.13 4.92
N TYR A 110 10.09 -5.00 4.03
CA TYR A 110 11.01 -6.09 3.69
C TYR A 110 11.94 -6.47 4.86
N TYR A 111 12.47 -5.47 5.57
CA TYR A 111 13.36 -5.67 6.72
C TYR A 111 12.62 -5.66 8.06
N SER A 112 11.28 -5.56 8.06
CA SER A 112 10.51 -5.61 9.30
C SER A 112 10.72 -6.96 10.00
N PRO A 113 10.84 -6.98 11.34
CA PRO A 113 11.01 -8.23 12.06
C PRO A 113 9.83 -9.16 11.75
N ASN A 114 10.17 -10.42 11.48
CA ASN A 114 9.21 -11.43 11.08
C ASN A 114 8.13 -11.63 12.15
N ARG A 115 6.95 -11.02 11.93
CA ARG A 115 5.83 -11.04 12.87
C ARG A 115 5.27 -12.43 13.13
N SER A 116 5.47 -13.37 12.20
CA SER A 116 5.00 -14.75 12.33
C SER A 116 6.00 -15.66 13.03
N PHE A 117 7.16 -15.14 13.47
CA PHE A 117 8.27 -15.92 13.99
C PHE A 117 8.70 -17.07 13.05
N SER A 118 8.44 -16.99 11.74
CA SER A 118 8.61 -18.16 10.87
C SER A 118 10.06 -18.63 10.85
N ASP A 119 11.03 -17.71 10.79
CA ASP A 119 12.46 -18.07 10.79
C ASP A 119 12.89 -18.72 12.10
N TRP A 120 12.30 -18.28 13.23
CA TRP A 120 12.50 -18.94 14.52
C TRP A 120 11.89 -20.34 14.50
N THR A 121 10.64 -20.51 14.06
CA THR A 121 9.99 -21.82 14.00
C THR A 121 10.73 -22.82 13.11
N TRP A 122 11.25 -22.38 11.96
CA TRP A 122 12.03 -23.23 11.06
C TRP A 122 13.35 -23.66 11.70
N ARG A 123 14.05 -22.74 12.36
CA ARG A 123 15.29 -23.03 13.06
C ARG A 123 15.07 -24.00 14.22
N GLU A 124 14.07 -23.75 15.07
CA GLU A 124 13.76 -24.63 16.20
C GLU A 124 13.27 -26.01 15.73
N ALA A 125 12.46 -26.06 14.67
CA ALA A 125 12.02 -27.33 14.08
C ALA A 125 13.20 -28.17 13.60
N TYR A 126 14.20 -27.57 12.95
CA TYR A 126 15.40 -28.28 12.51
C TYR A 126 16.19 -28.87 13.71
N LEU A 127 16.35 -28.09 14.77
CA LEU A 127 17.04 -28.53 16.00
C LEU A 127 16.30 -29.67 16.71
N GLU A 128 14.97 -29.57 16.83
CA GLU A 128 14.14 -30.57 17.49
C GLU A 128 14.09 -31.88 16.68
N ILE A 129 14.06 -31.80 15.34
CA ILE A 129 14.16 -32.97 14.46
C ILE A 129 15.50 -33.69 14.66
N GLU A 130 16.61 -32.96 14.71
CA GLU A 130 17.94 -33.55 14.93
C GLU A 130 18.07 -34.21 16.30
N ARG A 131 17.53 -33.57 17.35
CA ARG A 131 17.46 -34.16 18.69
C ARG A 131 16.70 -35.49 18.68
N ARG A 132 15.50 -35.51 18.10
CA ARG A 132 14.65 -36.72 18.03
C ARG A 132 15.30 -37.84 17.23
N ARG A 133 16.00 -37.52 16.13
CA ARG A 133 16.78 -38.49 15.36
C ARG A 133 17.89 -39.14 16.18
N ARG A 134 18.62 -38.36 16.98
CA ARG A 134 19.69 -38.87 17.85
C ARG A 134 19.14 -39.80 18.94
N ASP A 135 17.98 -39.47 19.49
CA ASP A 135 17.33 -40.25 20.55
C ASP A 135 16.50 -41.44 20.01
N GLY A 136 16.39 -41.60 18.69
CA GLY A 136 15.59 -42.66 18.05
C GLY A 136 14.08 -42.51 18.23
N LEU A 137 13.61 -41.30 18.56
CA LEU A 137 12.20 -40.97 18.78
C LEU A 137 11.47 -40.71 17.45
N PRO A 138 10.13 -40.85 17.42
CA PRO A 138 9.35 -40.43 16.26
C PRO A 138 9.52 -38.93 15.99
N LEU A 139 9.63 -38.55 14.71
CA LEU A 139 9.87 -37.17 14.29
C LEU A 139 8.83 -36.18 14.80
N VAL A 140 7.57 -36.62 14.84
CA VAL A 140 6.44 -35.88 15.40
C VAL A 140 5.72 -36.82 16.35
N ASP A 141 5.55 -36.40 17.60
CA ASP A 141 4.76 -37.16 18.56
C ASP A 141 3.27 -36.97 18.27
N LYS A 142 2.47 -38.03 18.40
CA LYS A 142 1.02 -37.94 18.23
C LYS A 142 0.41 -37.14 19.39
N ASP A 143 0.94 -37.34 20.59
CA ASP A 143 0.39 -36.74 21.80
C ASP A 143 1.19 -35.50 22.18
N LEU A 144 0.55 -34.32 22.09
CA LEU A 144 1.16 -33.06 22.53
C LEU A 144 1.35 -33.02 24.07
N ILE A 145 0.45 -33.68 24.79
CA ILE A 145 0.41 -33.74 26.25
C ILE A 145 0.62 -35.20 26.64
N PRO A 146 1.58 -35.52 27.54
CA PRO A 146 1.74 -36.89 27.99
C PRO A 146 0.45 -37.37 28.65
N ALA A 147 -0.02 -38.57 28.28
CA ALA A 147 -1.30 -39.13 28.73
C ALA A 147 -1.47 -39.12 30.26
N SER A 148 -0.37 -39.23 31.02
CA SER A 148 -0.38 -39.17 32.49
C SER A 148 -0.82 -37.83 33.07
N ARG A 149 -0.76 -36.73 32.31
CA ARG A 149 -1.24 -35.40 32.74
C ARG A 149 -2.71 -35.17 32.44
N VAL A 150 -3.33 -36.02 31.63
CA VAL A 150 -4.74 -35.92 31.28
C VAL A 150 -5.55 -36.67 32.34
N GLN A 151 -6.15 -35.92 33.27
CA GLN A 151 -7.10 -36.50 34.23
C GLN A 151 -8.47 -36.62 33.54
N LEU A 152 -8.81 -37.84 33.12
CA LEU A 152 -10.16 -38.11 32.62
C LEU A 152 -11.14 -38.22 33.80
N PRO A 153 -12.36 -37.66 33.67
CA PRO A 153 -13.41 -37.92 34.64
C PRO A 153 -13.74 -39.43 34.68
N PRO A 154 -14.15 -39.96 35.85
CA PRO A 154 -14.58 -41.35 35.96
C PRO A 154 -15.85 -41.59 35.12
N VAL A 155 -16.01 -42.82 34.62
CA VAL A 155 -17.11 -43.23 33.70
C VAL A 155 -18.50 -42.91 34.24
N ASP A 156 -18.66 -42.81 35.55
CA ASP A 156 -19.95 -42.54 36.20
C ASP A 156 -20.40 -41.07 36.09
N GLN A 157 -19.48 -40.13 35.82
CA GLN A 157 -19.79 -38.70 35.64
C GLN A 157 -19.94 -38.31 34.16
N LEU A 158 -19.93 -39.31 33.30
CA LEU A 158 -19.72 -39.20 31.87
C LEU A 158 -21.10 -39.52 31.25
N ASP A 159 -21.73 -38.54 30.58
CA ASP A 159 -23.10 -38.66 30.03
C ASP A 159 -23.20 -39.78 28.98
N PRO A 160 -24.29 -40.57 28.84
CA PRO A 160 -24.34 -41.74 27.93
C PRO A 160 -23.96 -41.51 26.45
N ASP A 161 -23.90 -40.25 26.00
CA ASP A 161 -23.68 -39.83 24.62
C ASP A 161 -22.21 -39.49 24.28
N PHE A 162 -21.25 -39.55 25.20
CA PHE A 162 -19.85 -39.31 24.83
C PHE A 162 -19.26 -40.50 24.05
N LYS A 163 -18.68 -40.23 22.89
CA LYS A 163 -17.82 -41.16 22.16
C LYS A 163 -16.37 -40.75 22.42
N ILE A 164 -15.61 -41.60 23.11
CA ILE A 164 -14.16 -41.40 23.25
C ILE A 164 -13.52 -41.65 21.88
N ILE A 165 -12.89 -40.63 21.29
CA ILE A 165 -12.09 -40.76 20.07
C ILE A 165 -10.62 -40.82 20.48
N ILE A 166 -9.95 -41.96 20.24
CA ILE A 166 -8.51 -42.20 20.48
C ILE A 166 -7.76 -42.12 19.15
#